data_AF-B7U511-F1
#
_entry.id   AF-B7U511-F1
#
_cell.length_a   1.000
_cell.length_b   1.000
_cell.length_c   1.000
_cell.angle_alpha   90.00
_cell.angle_beta   90.00
_cell.angle_gamma   90.00
#
_symmetry.space_group_name_H-M   'P 1'
#
loop_
_entity.id
_entity.type
_entity.pdbx_description
1 polymer ?
#
loop_
_entity_poly.entity_id
_entity_poly.type
_entity_poly.pdbx_seq_one_letter_code
_entity_poly.pdbx_strand_id
1 'polypeptide(L)'
;HGLSVHFWCPSGWSVRRCPDPRRAIILAAAPGEKLPRYPEPLHVFAPRACSLNVVVDEKKYVSNVTRGNGGIYRTITVRDTMSDLPEIRNGASGLEISYNGEPQSWFQRQIRGTQYQPILRDHICKDMSALVEGRMRHIPLAPGSDWRDLPNLEVRVKDGTMTKKLRYSHPDKKNGRSSTGALRGVCTCSGGNACDPADRQFNTLIPWCLP
;
A
#
# COMPACT_ATOMS: atom_id res chain seq x y z
N HIS A 1 7.91 -31.68 -11.38
CA HIS A 1 7.29 -31.10 -10.17
C HIS A 1 7.30 -29.58 -10.29
N GLY A 2 6.17 -28.97 -10.65
CA GLY A 2 6.06 -27.52 -10.81
C GLY A 2 5.92 -26.84 -9.44
N LEU A 3 6.89 -26.02 -9.07
CA LEU A 3 6.76 -25.10 -7.95
C LEU A 3 5.80 -23.97 -8.37
N SER A 4 4.51 -24.11 -8.04
CA SER A 4 3.55 -23.01 -8.10
C SER A 4 3.70 -22.16 -6.84
N VAL A 5 4.44 -21.07 -6.93
CA VAL A 5 4.54 -20.10 -5.83
C VAL A 5 3.34 -19.16 -5.90
N HIS A 6 2.35 -19.40 -5.05
CA HIS A 6 1.21 -18.50 -4.88
C HIS A 6 1.57 -17.45 -3.82
N PHE A 7 1.58 -16.17 -4.21
CA PHE A 7 1.84 -15.06 -3.29
C PHE A 7 0.53 -14.50 -2.74
N TRP A 8 0.47 -14.37 -1.41
CA TRP A 8 -0.65 -13.80 -0.66
C TRP A 8 -0.32 -12.38 -0.18
N CYS A 9 -1.34 -11.53 -0.04
CA CYS A 9 -1.22 -10.14 0.40
C CYS A 9 -1.83 -9.99 1.81
N PRO A 10 -1.08 -9.54 2.82
CA PRO A 10 -1.64 -9.07 4.07
C PRO A 10 -2.18 -7.64 3.87
N SER A 11 -3.42 -7.44 4.32
CA SER A 11 -4.21 -6.22 4.28
C SER A 11 -3.52 -4.94 4.79
N GLY A 12 -3.85 -3.82 4.16
CA GLY A 12 -3.81 -2.49 4.76
C GLY A 12 -3.21 -1.40 3.87
N TRP A 13 -4.04 -0.40 3.54
CA TRP A 13 -3.72 0.92 2.98
C TRP A 13 -3.61 1.04 1.45
N SER A 14 -4.51 1.87 0.88
CA SER A 14 -4.47 2.47 -0.47
C SER A 14 -3.68 1.64 -1.50
N VAL A 15 -4.07 0.39 -1.65
CA VAL A 15 -3.36 -0.53 -2.52
C VAL A 15 -3.88 -0.24 -3.91
N ARG A 16 -3.18 0.60 -4.68
CA ARG A 16 -3.32 0.64 -6.15
C ARG A 16 -2.40 -0.39 -6.83
N ARG A 17 -1.57 -1.08 -6.04
CA ARG A 17 -0.51 -1.95 -6.52
C ARG A 17 -0.54 -3.26 -5.74
N CYS A 18 -0.89 -4.37 -6.40
CA CYS A 18 -0.53 -5.72 -5.93
C CYS A 18 0.96 -5.69 -5.51
N PRO A 19 1.41 -6.43 -4.48
CA PRO A 19 2.74 -6.24 -3.90
C PRO A 19 3.83 -6.09 -4.95
N ASP A 20 4.86 -5.30 -4.66
CA ASP A 20 6.13 -5.28 -5.40
C ASP A 20 7.20 -6.10 -4.65
N PRO A 21 7.03 -7.44 -4.48
CA PRO A 21 7.97 -8.22 -3.71
C PRO A 21 9.09 -8.66 -4.65
N ARG A 22 10.04 -7.78 -4.91
CA ARG A 22 11.34 -8.25 -5.42
C ARG A 22 11.93 -9.16 -4.33
N ARG A 23 12.22 -10.41 -4.70
CA ARG A 23 12.77 -11.43 -3.79
C ARG A 23 14.10 -11.91 -4.36
N ALA A 24 15.10 -12.04 -3.50
CA ALA A 24 16.31 -12.77 -3.83
C ALA A 24 16.03 -14.27 -3.71
N ILE A 25 16.46 -15.04 -4.71
CA ILE A 25 16.28 -16.49 -4.76
C ILE A 25 17.66 -17.06 -5.10
N ILE A 26 18.08 -18.09 -4.37
CA ILE A 26 19.31 -18.83 -4.62
C ILE A 26 18.90 -20.25 -4.98
N LEU A 27 19.37 -20.74 -6.13
CA LEU A 27 19.11 -22.08 -6.63
C LEU A 27 20.41 -22.88 -6.60
N ALA A 28 20.33 -24.12 -6.13
CA ALA A 28 21.44 -25.08 -6.15
C ALA A 28 20.89 -26.46 -6.56
N ALA A 29 21.74 -27.29 -7.17
CA ALA A 29 21.43 -28.66 -7.55
C ALA A 29 22.58 -29.60 -7.19
N ALA A 30 22.26 -30.85 -6.87
CA ALA A 30 23.26 -31.86 -6.52
C ALA A 30 24.15 -32.22 -7.73
N PRO A 31 25.36 -32.78 -7.51
CA PRO A 31 26.21 -33.27 -8.59
C PRO A 31 25.48 -34.35 -9.41
N GLY A 32 25.41 -34.15 -10.73
CA GLY A 32 24.66 -35.03 -11.64
C GLY A 32 23.24 -34.55 -11.95
N GLU A 33 22.71 -33.58 -11.18
CA GLU A 33 21.40 -32.99 -11.42
C GLU A 33 21.49 -31.70 -12.24
N LYS A 34 20.43 -31.40 -12.99
CA LYS A 34 20.35 -30.18 -13.80
C LYS A 34 19.89 -28.99 -12.96
N LEU A 35 20.73 -27.97 -12.84
CA LEU A 35 20.38 -26.72 -12.16
C LEU A 35 19.12 -26.08 -12.79
N PRO A 36 18.06 -25.81 -12.00
CA PRO A 36 16.85 -25.18 -12.52
C PRO A 36 17.11 -23.73 -12.94
N ARG A 37 16.34 -23.28 -13.93
CA ARG A 37 16.37 -21.91 -14.43
C ARG A 37 15.34 -21.05 -13.72
N TYR A 38 15.57 -19.73 -13.68
CA TYR A 38 14.55 -18.78 -13.26
C TYR A 38 13.37 -18.81 -14.24
N PRO A 39 12.12 -18.72 -13.73
CA PRO A 39 10.93 -18.75 -14.55
C PRO A 39 10.81 -17.47 -15.40
N GLU A 40 10.26 -17.61 -16.60
CA GLU A 40 9.95 -16.46 -17.46
C GLU A 40 8.71 -15.69 -16.95
N PRO A 41 8.71 -14.35 -17.00
CA PRO A 41 7.55 -13.53 -16.67
C PRO A 41 6.32 -13.89 -17.51
N LEU A 42 5.20 -14.14 -16.83
CA LEU A 42 3.91 -14.41 -17.47
C LEU A 42 3.08 -13.14 -17.65
N HIS A 43 3.14 -12.20 -16.70
CA HIS A 43 2.36 -10.97 -16.71
C HIS A 43 3.25 -9.74 -16.97
N VAL A 44 2.77 -8.81 -17.79
CA VAL A 44 3.40 -7.48 -17.90
C VAL A 44 3.29 -6.74 -16.56
N PHE A 45 4.30 -5.97 -16.21
CA PHE A 45 4.31 -5.19 -14.98
C PHE A 45 4.93 -3.80 -15.18
N ALA A 46 4.96 -2.98 -14.13
CA ALA A 46 5.52 -1.64 -14.20
C ALA A 46 7.06 -1.74 -14.37
N PRO A 47 7.67 -1.15 -15.42
CA PRO A 47 9.10 -1.30 -15.70
C PRO A 47 10.01 -0.91 -14.53
N ARG A 48 9.60 0.12 -13.76
CA ARG A 48 10.34 0.60 -12.58
C ARG A 48 10.44 -0.45 -11.47
N ALA A 49 9.49 -1.36 -11.38
CA ALA A 49 9.47 -2.46 -10.43
C ALA A 49 10.21 -3.72 -10.94
N CYS A 50 10.57 -3.76 -12.23
CA CYS A 50 11.20 -4.91 -12.88
C CYS A 50 12.72 -4.76 -13.05
N SER A 51 13.38 -3.96 -12.21
CA SER A 51 14.85 -3.93 -12.16
C SER A 51 15.36 -5.15 -11.39
N LEU A 52 15.72 -6.20 -12.12
CA LEU A 52 16.12 -7.51 -11.61
C LEU A 52 17.65 -7.76 -11.63
N ASN A 53 18.43 -6.76 -12.03
CA ASN A 53 19.89 -6.88 -12.10
C ASN A 53 20.50 -6.69 -10.71
N VAL A 54 21.59 -7.42 -10.43
CA VAL A 54 22.35 -7.32 -9.18
C VAL A 54 23.79 -6.92 -9.49
N VAL A 55 24.40 -6.05 -8.70
CA VAL A 55 25.81 -5.65 -8.85
C VAL A 55 26.59 -6.13 -7.64
N VAL A 56 27.67 -6.89 -7.87
CA VAL A 56 28.60 -7.38 -6.84
C VAL A 56 30.02 -7.13 -7.35
N ASP A 57 30.85 -6.43 -6.58
CA ASP A 57 32.24 -6.08 -6.93
C ASP A 57 32.37 -5.45 -8.33
N GLU A 58 31.55 -4.43 -8.60
CA GLU A 58 31.45 -3.71 -9.88
C GLU A 58 31.01 -4.56 -11.08
N LYS A 59 30.73 -5.86 -10.88
CA LYS A 59 30.22 -6.76 -11.90
C LYS A 59 28.70 -6.85 -11.82
N LYS A 60 28.06 -6.61 -12.96
CA LYS A 60 26.60 -6.72 -13.11
C LYS A 60 26.21 -8.14 -13.47
N TYR A 61 25.39 -8.76 -12.62
CA TYR A 61 24.79 -10.07 -12.82
C TYR A 61 23.33 -9.92 -13.27
N VAL A 62 22.96 -10.74 -14.24
CA VAL A 62 21.61 -10.84 -14.79
C VAL A 62 21.15 -12.29 -14.76
N SER A 63 19.85 -12.50 -14.58
CA SER A 63 19.27 -13.84 -14.63
C SER A 63 19.10 -14.33 -16.07
N ASN A 64 18.69 -15.59 -16.24
CA ASN A 64 18.41 -16.19 -17.55
C ASN A 64 17.07 -15.74 -18.18
N VAL A 65 16.39 -14.76 -17.60
CA VAL A 65 15.07 -14.28 -18.05
C VAL A 65 15.24 -13.44 -19.31
N THR A 66 14.53 -13.82 -20.38
CA THR A 66 14.66 -13.17 -21.70
C THR A 66 13.60 -12.13 -21.96
N ARG A 67 12.41 -12.28 -21.37
CA ARG A 67 11.25 -11.42 -21.69
C ARG A 67 11.31 -10.03 -21.06
N GLY A 68 12.23 -9.77 -20.13
CA GLY A 68 12.36 -8.47 -19.47
C GLY A 68 11.04 -8.02 -18.84
N ASN A 69 10.48 -6.91 -19.32
CA ASN A 69 9.16 -6.41 -18.90
C ASN A 69 7.99 -6.88 -19.81
N GLY A 70 8.28 -7.71 -20.80
CA GLY A 70 7.29 -8.38 -21.63
C GLY A 70 6.61 -9.52 -20.87
N GLY A 71 5.31 -9.68 -21.10
CA GLY A 71 4.49 -10.75 -20.55
C GLY A 71 3.41 -11.14 -21.56
N ILE A 72 2.91 -12.37 -21.45
CA ILE A 72 1.80 -12.86 -22.30
C ILE A 72 0.49 -12.25 -21.82
N TYR A 73 0.34 -12.12 -20.51
CA TYR A 73 -0.88 -11.69 -19.87
C TYR A 73 -0.77 -10.25 -19.39
N ARG A 74 -1.91 -9.56 -19.33
CA ARG A 74 -2.01 -8.23 -18.73
C ARG A 74 -1.65 -8.26 -17.23
N THR A 75 -1.31 -7.10 -16.68
CA THR A 75 -1.12 -6.95 -15.23
C THR A 75 -2.40 -7.25 -14.45
N ILE A 76 -2.26 -7.86 -13.27
CA ILE A 76 -3.35 -8.10 -12.32
C ILE A 76 -3.49 -6.87 -11.42
N THR A 77 -4.68 -6.30 -11.38
CA THR A 77 -4.98 -5.06 -10.65
C THR A 77 -5.66 -5.35 -9.32
N VAL A 78 -5.75 -4.33 -8.45
CA VAL A 78 -6.48 -4.45 -7.17
C VAL A 78 -7.97 -4.76 -7.39
N ARG A 79 -8.55 -4.25 -8.47
CA ARG A 79 -9.90 -4.64 -8.88
C ARG A 79 -9.98 -6.15 -9.13
N ASP A 80 -9.03 -6.71 -9.89
CA ASP A 80 -8.99 -8.15 -10.14
C ASP A 80 -8.80 -8.96 -8.87
N THR A 81 -8.10 -8.42 -7.86
CA THR A 81 -7.79 -9.11 -6.61
C THR A 81 -8.97 -9.17 -5.63
N MET A 82 -9.74 -8.10 -5.47
CA MET A 82 -10.67 -7.97 -4.33
C MET A 82 -12.01 -7.27 -4.62
N SER A 83 -12.38 -7.07 -5.89
CA SER A 83 -13.67 -6.43 -6.22
C SER A 83 -14.92 -7.24 -5.85
N ASP A 84 -14.79 -8.54 -5.59
CA ASP A 84 -15.88 -9.44 -5.19
C ASP A 84 -16.04 -9.58 -3.67
N LEU A 85 -15.13 -9.01 -2.88
CA LEU A 85 -15.21 -9.10 -1.42
C LEU A 85 -16.32 -8.17 -0.88
N PRO A 86 -17.08 -8.62 0.14
CA PRO A 86 -18.10 -7.80 0.76
C PRO A 86 -17.49 -6.61 1.53
N GLU A 87 -18.27 -5.54 1.69
CA GLU A 87 -17.87 -4.39 2.49
C GLU A 87 -17.78 -4.75 3.98
N ILE A 88 -16.71 -4.32 4.64
CA ILE A 88 -16.48 -4.47 6.07
C ILE A 88 -16.12 -3.11 6.68
N ARG A 89 -16.32 -2.96 8.00
CA ARG A 89 -16.01 -1.73 8.74
C ARG A 89 -14.66 -1.84 9.45
N ASN A 90 -14.11 -0.71 9.88
CA ASN A 90 -12.95 -0.63 10.77
C ASN A 90 -13.16 -1.53 12.00
N GLY A 91 -12.21 -2.41 12.29
CA GLY A 91 -12.29 -3.37 13.39
C GLY A 91 -13.15 -4.61 13.12
N ALA A 92 -13.46 -4.92 11.86
CA ALA A 92 -14.16 -6.17 11.52
C ALA A 92 -13.33 -7.40 11.92
N SER A 93 -13.94 -8.30 12.70
CA SER A 93 -13.29 -9.47 13.31
C SER A 93 -14.01 -10.80 13.04
N GLY A 94 -14.99 -10.82 12.14
CA GLY A 94 -15.69 -12.04 11.74
C GLY A 94 -14.76 -12.99 10.98
N LEU A 95 -14.40 -14.12 11.60
CA LEU A 95 -13.47 -15.11 11.03
C LEU A 95 -14.05 -15.81 9.79
N GLU A 96 -15.36 -16.03 9.80
CA GLU A 96 -16.10 -16.63 8.68
C GLU A 96 -17.31 -15.77 8.36
N ILE A 97 -17.40 -15.32 7.11
CA ILE A 97 -18.53 -14.56 6.58
C ILE A 97 -18.93 -15.13 5.21
N SER A 98 -20.09 -14.75 4.69
CA SER A 98 -20.48 -15.10 3.33
C SER A 98 -19.82 -14.17 2.30
N TYR A 99 -19.41 -14.71 1.15
CA TYR A 99 -18.95 -13.89 0.02
C TYR A 99 -20.02 -12.92 -0.49
N ASN A 100 -21.32 -13.23 -0.29
CA ASN A 100 -22.46 -12.44 -0.75
C ASN A 100 -22.46 -12.12 -2.27
N GLY A 101 -21.74 -12.91 -3.07
CA GLY A 101 -21.65 -12.72 -4.51
C GLY A 101 -20.70 -13.69 -5.22
N GLU A 102 -20.82 -13.69 -6.55
CA GLU A 102 -20.00 -14.49 -7.45
C GLU A 102 -18.67 -13.81 -7.79
N PRO A 103 -17.61 -14.57 -8.13
CA PRO A 103 -16.33 -13.99 -8.56
C PRO A 103 -16.47 -13.21 -9.86
N GLN A 104 -15.96 -11.98 -9.88
CA GLN A 104 -16.09 -11.06 -11.02
C GLN A 104 -14.93 -11.22 -12.01
N SER A 105 -13.70 -11.42 -11.51
CA SER A 105 -12.47 -11.47 -12.31
C SER A 105 -12.01 -12.91 -12.56
N TRP A 106 -11.17 -13.10 -13.59
CA TRP A 106 -10.50 -14.39 -13.81
C TRP A 106 -9.65 -14.78 -12.60
N PHE A 107 -8.95 -13.82 -11.98
CA PHE A 107 -8.11 -14.05 -10.81
C PHE A 107 -8.93 -14.55 -9.62
N GLN A 108 -10.08 -13.93 -9.34
CA GLN A 108 -11.00 -14.36 -8.27
C GLN A 108 -11.51 -15.78 -8.50
N ARG A 109 -11.85 -16.14 -9.74
CA ARG A 109 -12.25 -17.52 -10.09
C ARG A 109 -11.13 -18.54 -9.82
N GLN A 110 -9.88 -18.19 -10.10
CA GLN A 110 -8.75 -19.08 -9.80
C GLN A 110 -8.52 -19.23 -8.29
N ILE A 111 -8.62 -18.14 -7.52
CA ILE A 111 -8.37 -18.16 -6.07
C ILE A 111 -9.50 -18.84 -5.29
N ARG A 112 -10.77 -18.60 -5.66
CA ARG A 112 -11.93 -19.23 -5.01
C ARG A 112 -12.11 -20.70 -5.40
N GLY A 113 -11.41 -21.16 -6.44
CA GLY A 113 -11.48 -22.52 -6.93
C GLY A 113 -12.75 -22.81 -7.75
N THR A 114 -12.88 -24.06 -8.19
CA THR A 114 -13.98 -24.53 -9.04
C THR A 114 -15.17 -25.08 -8.25
N GLN A 115 -14.97 -25.36 -6.96
CA GLN A 115 -16.04 -25.82 -6.08
C GLN A 115 -16.77 -24.61 -5.49
N TYR A 116 -18.10 -24.73 -5.35
CA TYR A 116 -18.89 -23.69 -4.72
C TYR A 116 -18.49 -23.54 -3.25
N GLN A 117 -17.79 -22.45 -2.94
CA GLN A 117 -17.37 -22.09 -1.59
C GLN A 117 -18.09 -20.79 -1.17
N PRO A 118 -19.16 -20.88 -0.37
CA PRO A 118 -19.90 -19.70 0.07
C PRO A 118 -19.21 -18.95 1.21
N ILE A 119 -18.26 -19.60 1.91
CA ILE A 119 -17.61 -19.06 3.10
C ILE A 119 -16.30 -18.35 2.72
N LEU A 120 -16.24 -17.06 3.04
CA LEU A 120 -15.05 -16.22 3.01
C LEU A 120 -14.43 -16.22 4.41
N ARG A 121 -13.16 -16.62 4.48
CA ARG A 121 -12.37 -16.63 5.72
C ARG A 121 -11.42 -15.45 5.79
N ASP A 122 -11.15 -15.01 7.02
CA ASP A 122 -10.12 -14.03 7.34
C ASP A 122 -10.26 -12.67 6.61
N HIS A 123 -11.48 -12.31 6.22
CA HIS A 123 -11.79 -10.94 5.74
C HIS A 123 -11.98 -10.00 6.93
N ILE A 124 -10.92 -9.90 7.72
CA ILE A 124 -10.83 -9.13 8.95
C ILE A 124 -9.90 -7.94 8.75
N CYS A 125 -10.11 -6.86 9.50
CA CYS A 125 -9.23 -5.71 9.48
C CYS A 125 -8.94 -5.21 10.88
N LYS A 126 -7.76 -4.62 11.05
CA LYS A 126 -7.32 -4.06 12.33
C LYS A 126 -8.29 -2.97 12.79
N ASP A 127 -8.59 -2.97 14.09
CA ASP A 127 -9.33 -1.88 14.71
C ASP A 127 -8.41 -0.66 14.91
N MET A 128 -8.66 0.37 14.12
CA MET A 128 -7.93 1.64 14.15
C MET A 128 -8.57 2.61 15.15
N SER A 129 -7.76 3.46 15.78
CA SER A 129 -8.27 4.48 16.71
C SER A 129 -9.21 5.46 16.02
N ALA A 130 -10.11 6.08 16.80
CA ALA A 130 -11.12 7.01 16.29
C ALA A 130 -10.54 8.17 15.45
N LEU A 131 -9.37 8.69 15.84
CA LEU A 131 -8.65 9.71 15.07
C LEU A 131 -8.18 9.18 13.71
N VAL A 132 -7.66 7.96 13.66
CA VAL A 132 -7.16 7.35 12.41
C VAL A 132 -8.33 6.96 11.50
N GLU A 133 -9.41 6.39 12.04
CA GLU A 133 -10.65 6.16 11.30
C GLU A 133 -11.20 7.48 10.73
N GLY A 134 -11.19 8.55 11.54
CA GLY A 134 -11.55 9.90 11.12
C GLY A 134 -10.70 10.41 9.95
N ARG A 135 -9.38 10.20 9.98
CA ARG A 135 -8.48 10.53 8.86
C ARG A 135 -8.85 9.75 7.61
N MET A 136 -8.98 8.43 7.70
CA MET A 136 -9.30 7.56 6.55
C MET A 136 -10.60 8.00 5.87
N ARG A 137 -11.63 8.36 6.64
CA ARG A 137 -12.92 8.83 6.12
C ARG A 137 -12.82 10.12 5.31
N HIS A 138 -11.85 10.98 5.60
CA HIS A 138 -11.65 12.26 4.93
C HIS A 138 -10.65 12.21 3.77
N ILE A 139 -10.07 11.05 3.46
CA ILE A 139 -9.28 10.88 2.24
C ILE A 139 -10.25 10.77 1.05
N PRO A 140 -10.12 11.63 0.02
CA PRO A 140 -10.95 11.53 -1.16
C PRO A 140 -10.77 10.19 -1.87
N LEU A 141 -11.84 9.70 -2.51
CA LEU A 141 -11.79 8.46 -3.30
C LEU A 141 -11.10 8.64 -4.66
N ALA A 142 -10.63 9.86 -4.96
CA ALA A 142 -9.98 10.18 -6.22
C ALA A 142 -8.67 9.40 -6.38
N PRO A 143 -8.33 8.96 -7.61
CA PRO A 143 -7.07 8.31 -7.84
C PRO A 143 -5.88 9.23 -7.58
N GLY A 144 -4.95 8.76 -6.75
CA GLY A 144 -3.77 9.49 -6.29
C GLY A 144 -3.86 9.99 -4.86
N SER A 145 -5.05 9.96 -4.24
CA SER A 145 -5.24 10.64 -2.97
C SER A 145 -4.50 10.02 -1.78
N ASP A 146 -3.98 10.90 -0.93
CA ASP A 146 -3.25 10.56 0.29
C ASP A 146 -3.42 11.63 1.39
N TRP A 147 -2.57 11.59 2.41
CA TRP A 147 -2.64 12.47 3.58
C TRP A 147 -2.59 13.97 3.23
N ARG A 148 -2.02 14.34 2.08
CA ARG A 148 -1.93 15.73 1.61
C ARG A 148 -3.29 16.31 1.25
N ASP A 149 -4.26 15.43 0.95
CA ASP A 149 -5.64 15.81 0.63
C ASP A 149 -6.52 15.91 1.89
N LEU A 150 -5.98 15.65 3.08
CA LEU A 150 -6.73 15.81 4.32
C LEU A 150 -7.08 17.29 4.55
N PRO A 151 -8.34 17.60 4.86
CA PRO A 151 -8.72 18.98 5.12
C PRO A 151 -8.23 19.44 6.50
N ASN A 152 -7.75 20.69 6.59
CA ASN A 152 -7.36 21.27 7.87
C ASN A 152 -8.57 21.85 8.63
N LEU A 153 -9.42 20.98 9.16
CA LEU A 153 -10.64 21.35 9.87
C LEU A 153 -10.84 20.56 11.18
N GLU A 154 -11.69 21.07 12.06
CA GLU A 154 -12.08 20.40 13.30
C GLU A 154 -13.22 19.44 13.02
N VAL A 155 -13.09 18.20 13.49
CA VAL A 155 -14.06 17.12 13.28
C VAL A 155 -14.35 16.46 14.61
N ARG A 156 -15.61 16.12 14.84
CA ARG A 156 -15.98 15.20 15.91
C ARG A 156 -15.71 13.76 15.46
N VAL A 157 -14.75 13.11 16.10
CA VAL A 157 -14.44 11.70 15.82
C VAL A 157 -15.35 10.76 16.62
N LYS A 158 -15.29 9.46 16.30
CA LYS A 158 -16.22 8.43 16.79
C LYS A 158 -16.28 8.28 18.31
N ASP A 159 -15.17 8.53 19.00
CA ASP A 159 -15.10 8.52 20.48
C ASP A 159 -15.70 9.78 21.14
N GLY A 160 -16.23 10.70 20.34
CA GLY A 160 -16.83 11.95 20.77
C GLY A 160 -15.84 13.10 20.94
N THR A 161 -14.53 12.86 20.84
CA THR A 161 -13.52 13.91 20.93
C THR A 161 -13.53 14.82 19.70
N MET A 162 -13.20 16.09 19.88
CA MET A 162 -13.03 17.06 18.80
C MET A 162 -11.56 17.15 18.40
N THR A 163 -11.27 17.01 17.11
CA THR A 163 -9.93 17.27 16.57
C THR A 163 -9.65 18.77 16.52
N LYS A 164 -8.37 19.12 16.60
CA LYS A 164 -7.90 20.50 16.45
C LYS A 164 -7.42 20.74 15.02
N LYS A 165 -7.52 21.99 14.55
CA LYS A 165 -6.82 22.41 13.34
C LYS A 165 -5.31 22.37 13.56
N LEU A 166 -4.58 21.89 12.56
CA LEU A 166 -3.13 21.98 12.52
C LEU A 166 -2.74 23.45 12.31
N ARG A 167 -1.88 23.96 13.18
CA ARG A 167 -1.38 25.33 13.15
C ARG A 167 -0.04 25.38 12.44
N TYR A 168 0.04 26.22 11.42
CA TYR A 168 1.27 26.55 10.72
C TYR A 168 1.81 27.86 11.27
N SER A 169 2.71 27.78 12.24
CA SER A 169 3.24 28.93 13.00
C SER A 169 4.61 29.39 12.53
N HIS A 170 5.28 28.64 11.65
CA HIS A 170 6.68 28.88 11.30
C HIS A 170 6.86 29.10 9.79
N PRO A 171 7.84 29.93 9.37
CA PRO A 171 8.23 30.02 7.97
C PRO A 171 8.88 28.72 7.51
N ASP A 172 8.58 28.31 6.27
CA ASP A 172 9.26 27.20 5.62
C ASP A 172 10.21 27.76 4.56
N LYS A 173 11.51 27.62 4.78
CA LYS A 173 12.54 28.17 3.88
C LYS A 173 12.52 27.52 2.51
N LYS A 174 12.11 26.24 2.42
CA LYS A 174 12.11 25.47 1.18
C LYS A 174 10.82 25.64 0.40
N ASN A 175 9.68 25.59 1.09
CA ASN A 175 8.37 25.59 0.45
C ASN A 175 7.69 26.97 0.43
N GLY A 176 8.32 27.98 1.05
CA GLY A 176 7.84 29.35 1.10
C GLY A 176 6.47 29.48 1.78
N ARG A 177 5.66 30.42 1.29
CA ARG A 177 4.28 30.64 1.75
C ARG A 177 3.27 30.05 0.76
N SER A 178 2.05 29.83 1.24
CA SER A 178 0.91 29.52 0.36
C SER A 178 0.56 30.72 -0.54
N SER A 179 -0.27 30.48 -1.56
CA SER A 179 -0.86 31.54 -2.40
C SER A 179 -1.67 32.56 -1.60
N THR A 180 -2.25 32.15 -0.47
CA THR A 180 -2.97 33.04 0.46
C THR A 180 -2.05 33.79 1.44
N GLY A 181 -0.73 33.65 1.33
CA GLY A 181 0.24 34.28 2.22
C GLY A 181 0.42 33.56 3.58
N ALA A 182 -0.35 32.50 3.85
CA ALA A 182 -0.22 31.69 5.06
C ALA A 182 1.12 30.92 5.11
N LEU A 183 1.62 30.75 6.33
CA LEU A 183 2.81 29.97 6.65
C LEU A 183 2.60 28.49 6.36
N ARG A 184 3.70 27.75 6.17
CA ARG A 184 3.71 26.31 5.84
C ARG A 184 4.52 25.46 6.81
N GLY A 185 5.31 26.07 7.69
CA GLY A 185 6.10 25.38 8.71
C GLY A 185 5.30 25.09 9.96
N VAL A 186 5.49 23.89 10.52
CA VAL A 186 4.86 23.41 11.77
C VAL A 186 5.84 23.26 12.93
N CYS A 187 7.12 23.52 12.68
CA CYS A 187 8.23 23.43 13.65
C CYS A 187 9.31 24.45 13.26
N THR A 188 10.04 25.00 14.22
CA THR A 188 11.21 25.87 13.99
C THR A 188 12.22 25.32 12.98
N CYS A 189 12.34 24.00 12.85
CA CYS A 189 13.25 23.35 11.90
C CYS A 189 12.90 23.61 10.43
N SER A 190 11.67 23.98 10.10
CA SER A 190 11.31 24.39 8.73
C SER A 190 12.02 25.68 8.29
N GLY A 191 12.45 26.50 9.26
CA GLY A 191 13.24 27.71 9.04
C GLY A 191 14.76 27.47 9.06
N GLY A 192 15.22 26.26 9.41
CA GLY A 192 16.65 25.91 9.54
C GLY A 192 17.20 25.93 10.96
N ASN A 193 16.35 26.08 11.98
CA ASN A 193 16.74 26.06 13.40
C ASN A 193 16.60 24.66 14.02
N ALA A 194 17.09 24.47 15.25
CA ALA A 194 16.82 23.25 16.02
C ALA A 194 15.34 23.15 16.40
N CYS A 195 14.80 21.92 16.46
CA CYS A 195 13.40 21.67 16.80
C CYS A 195 13.06 22.10 18.23
N ASP A 196 11.92 22.77 18.40
CA ASP A 196 11.32 23.03 19.71
C ASP A 196 10.31 21.91 20.05
N PRO A 197 10.48 21.15 21.16
CA PRO A 197 9.50 20.17 21.60
C PRO A 197 8.09 20.73 21.83
N ALA A 198 7.96 22.03 22.14
CA ALA A 198 6.69 22.71 22.36
C ALA A 198 5.87 22.92 21.07
N ASP A 199 6.52 22.85 19.89
CA ASP A 199 5.85 22.96 18.59
C ASP A 199 5.01 21.74 18.24
N ARG A 200 5.20 20.62 18.96
CA ARG A 200 4.52 19.36 18.69
C ARG A 200 3.01 19.50 18.92
N GLN A 201 2.24 19.22 17.88
CA GLN A 201 0.77 19.27 17.93
C GLN A 201 0.17 17.87 17.93
N PHE A 202 -0.89 17.69 18.72
CA PHE A 202 -1.60 16.43 18.90
C PHE A 202 -3.08 16.58 18.56
N ASN A 203 -3.72 15.44 18.29
CA ASN A 203 -5.14 15.36 17.97
C ASN A 203 -5.57 16.24 16.78
N THR A 204 -4.72 16.34 15.76
CA THR A 204 -5.01 17.04 14.51
C THR A 204 -5.36 16.04 13.40
N LEU A 205 -6.28 16.42 12.51
CA LEU A 205 -6.66 15.56 11.39
C LEU A 205 -5.47 15.35 10.44
N ILE A 206 -4.81 16.43 10.02
CA ILE A 206 -3.50 16.35 9.36
C ILE A 206 -2.45 15.99 10.41
N PRO A 207 -1.73 14.86 10.30
CA PRO A 207 -0.70 14.49 11.26
C PRO A 207 0.45 15.51 11.24
N TRP A 208 0.75 16.13 12.39
CA TRP A 208 1.81 17.14 12.53
C TRP A 208 3.19 16.67 12.07
N CYS A 209 3.47 15.37 12.16
CA CYS A 209 4.77 14.81 11.81
C CYS A 209 5.00 14.62 10.29
N LEU A 210 4.05 15.00 9.44
CA LEU A 210 4.16 14.82 7.98
C LEU A 210 4.57 16.10 7.22
N PRO A 211 4.03 17.30 7.54
CA PRO A 211 4.56 18.56 7.03
C PRO A 211 5.96 18.86 7.59
#